data_AF-D8FGX7-F1
#
_entry.id   AF-D8FGX7-F1
#
_cell.length_a   1.000
_cell.length_b   1.000
_cell.length_c   1.000
_cell.angle_alpha   90.00
_cell.angle_beta   90.00
_cell.angle_gamma   90.00
#
_symmetry.space_group_name_H-M   'P 1'
#
loop_
_entity.id
_entity.type
_entity.pdbx_description
1 polymer ?
#
loop_
_entity_poly.entity_id
_entity_poly.type
_entity_poly.pdbx_seq_one_letter_code
_entity_poly.pdbx_strand_id
1 'polypeptide(L)' 'MEKEANLQRTQLNSYCNNKVKRIDLETIAKICYVLECKVEDIVEYCR' A
#
# COMPACT_ATOMS: atom_id res chain seq x y z
N MET A 1 16.45 2.77 -11.54
CA MET A 1 14.98 2.65 -11.44
C MET A 1 14.54 2.87 -9.98
N GLU A 2 15.07 3.91 -9.32
CA GLU A 2 14.86 4.22 -7.91
C GLU A 2 13.61 5.09 -7.69
N LYS A 3 12.44 4.60 -8.11
CA LYS A 3 11.14 5.23 -7.74
C LYS A 3 10.11 4.15 -7.40
N GLU A 4 10.55 3.14 -6.67
CA GLU A 4 9.67 2.15 -6.06
C GLU A 4 8.89 2.85 -4.94
N ALA A 5 7.61 3.11 -5.23
CA ALA A 5 6.66 3.80 -4.36
C ALA A 5 7.22 5.09 -3.74
N ASN A 6 7.05 6.23 -4.42
CA ASN A 6 7.39 7.58 -3.94
C ASN A 6 6.51 8.00 -2.73
N LEU A 7 6.40 7.15 -1.71
CA LEU A 7 5.57 7.26 -0.53
C LEU A 7 6.46 7.74 0.61
N GLN A 8 6.05 8.83 1.25
CA GLN A 8 6.76 9.30 2.44
C GLN A 8 6.61 8.29 3.59
N ARG A 9 7.63 8.16 4.45
CA ARG A 9 7.59 7.30 5.66
C ARG A 9 6.33 7.51 6.52
N THR A 10 5.85 8.74 6.60
CA THR A 10 4.60 9.10 7.29
C THR A 10 3.35 8.49 6.64
N GLN A 11 3.30 8.42 5.31
CA GLN A 11 2.22 7.77 4.57
C GLN A 11 2.27 6.26 4.77
N LEU A 12 3.47 5.65 4.64
CA LEU A 12 3.67 4.23 4.94
C LEU A 12 3.17 3.88 6.35
N ASN A 13 3.57 4.65 7.36
CA ASN A 13 3.08 4.45 8.72
C ASN A 13 1.55 4.59 8.82
N SER A 14 0.94 5.48 8.05
CA SER A 14 -0.52 5.63 8.05
C SER A 14 -1.21 4.43 7.40
N TYR A 15 -0.65 3.86 6.33
CA TYR A 15 -1.15 2.62 5.72
C TYR A 15 -1.04 1.45 6.70
N CYS A 16 0.14 1.22 7.30
CA CYS A 16 0.36 0.12 8.24
C CYS A 16 -0.50 0.21 9.51
N ASN A 17 -0.90 1.42 9.91
CA ASN A 17 -1.76 1.63 11.08
C ASN A 17 -3.25 1.78 10.73
N ASN A 18 -3.67 1.46 9.50
CA ASN A 18 -5.06 1.57 9.04
C ASN A 18 -5.67 2.98 9.23
N LYS A 19 -4.83 4.02 9.24
CA LYS A 19 -5.25 5.42 9.39
C LYS A 19 -5.68 6.06 8.06
N VAL A 20 -5.52 5.34 6.95
CA VAL A 20 -5.86 5.82 5.60
C VAL A 20 -7.27 5.37 5.22
N LYS A 21 -8.13 6.31 4.85
CA LYS A 21 -9.52 6.03 4.42
C LYS A 21 -9.65 5.70 2.93
N ARG A 22 -8.68 6.12 2.11
CA ARG A 22 -8.68 5.90 0.66
C ARG A 22 -7.26 5.64 0.20
N ILE A 23 -7.09 4.53 -0.50
CA ILE A 23 -5.86 4.18 -1.20
C ILE A 23 -6.21 4.05 -2.68
N ASP A 24 -5.38 4.60 -3.56
CA ASP A 24 -5.56 4.47 -5.00
C ASP A 24 -4.96 3.16 -5.51
N LEU A 25 -5.43 2.72 -6.68
CA LEU A 25 -5.00 1.46 -7.29
C LEU A 25 -3.51 1.45 -7.68
N GLU A 26 -2.95 2.61 -8.03
CA GLU A 26 -1.52 2.71 -8.38
C GLU A 26 -0.65 2.46 -7.15
N THR A 27 -1.04 3.01 -5.99
CA THR A 27 -0.38 2.76 -4.71
C THR A 27 -0.48 1.30 -4.30
N ILE A 28 -1.65 0.66 -4.45
CA ILE A 28 -1.80 -0.79 -4.21
C ILE A 28 -0.85 -1.58 -5.11
N ALA A 29 -0.84 -1.30 -6.42
CA ALA A 29 0.02 -2.02 -7.37
C ALA A 29 1.51 -1.87 -7.04
N LYS A 30 1.93 -0.68 -6.61
CA LYS A 30 3.30 -0.41 -6.14
C LYS A 30 3.65 -1.19 -4.89
N ILE A 31 2.74 -1.26 -3.91
CA ILE A 31 2.94 -2.04 -2.68
C ILE A 31 3.09 -3.53 -3.04
N CYS A 32 2.17 -4.07 -3.87
CA CYS A 32 2.24 -5.45 -4.34
C CYS A 32 3.55 -5.77 -5.05
N TYR A 33 4.02 -4.86 -5.91
CA TYR A 33 5.27 -5.02 -6.65
C TYR A 33 6.49 -5.03 -5.70
N VAL A 34 6.57 -4.10 -4.77
CA VAL A 34 7.71 -3.97 -3.83
C VAL A 34 7.74 -5.09 -2.79
N LEU A 35 6.58 -5.56 -2.35
CA LEU A 35 6.45 -6.63 -1.36
C LEU A 35 6.36 -8.03 -1.97
N GLU A 36 6.43 -8.14 -3.30
CA GLU A 36 6.24 -9.38 -4.05
C GLU A 36 4.98 -10.16 -3.62
N CYS A 37 3.88 -9.42 -3.36
CA CYS A 37 2.61 -9.97 -2.91
C CYS A 37 1.47 -9.65 -3.89
N LYS A 38 0.32 -10.27 -3.65
CA LYS A 38 -0.91 -10.00 -4.39
C LYS A 38 -1.80 -9.03 -3.63
N VAL A 39 -2.76 -8.43 -4.34
CA VAL A 39 -3.73 -7.52 -3.73
C VAL A 39 -4.55 -8.20 -2.63
N GLU A 40 -4.85 -9.50 -2.78
CA GLU A 40 -5.57 -10.30 -1.79
C GLU A 40 -4.80 -10.49 -0.47
N ASP A 41 -3.47 -10.31 -0.47
CA ASP A 41 -2.63 -10.46 0.72
C ASP A 41 -2.66 -9.22 1.63
N ILE A 42 -3.07 -8.06 1.09
CA ILE A 42 -3.03 -6.76 1.79
C ILE A 42 -4.40 -6.08 1.93
N VAL A 43 -5.44 -6.62 1.29
CA VAL A 43 -6.82 -6.10 1.39
C VAL A 43 -7.72 -7.20 1.93
N GLU A 44 -8.39 -6.90 3.04
CA GLU A 44 -9.40 -7.77 3.64
C GLU A 44 -10.75 -7.03 3.71
N TYR A 45 -11.83 -7.71 3.32
CA TYR A 45 -13.18 -7.21 3.53
C TYR A 45 -13.64 -7.55 4.96
N CYS A 46 -13.63 -6.56 5.85
CA CYS A 46 -14.19 -6.68 7.20
C CYS A 46 -15.67 -6.27 7.21
N ARG A 47 -16.53 -7.13 7.76
CA ARG A 47 -17.97 -6.89 7.91
C ARG A 47 -18.32 -6.14 9.19
#